data_AF-A0A1B7MRM0-F1
#
_entry.id   AF-A0A1B7MRM0-F1
#
_cell.length_a   1.000
_cell.length_b   1.000
_cell.length_c   1.000
_cell.angle_alpha   90.00
_cell.angle_beta   90.00
_cell.angle_gamma   90.00
#
_symmetry.space_group_name_H-M   'P 1'
#
loop_
_entity.id
_entity.type
_entity.pdbx_description
1 polymer ?
#
loop_
_entity_poly.entity_id
_entity_poly.type
_entity_poly.pdbx_seq_one_letter_code
_entity_poly.pdbx_strand_id
1 'polypeptide(L)'
;MRHLAFGNPYVAAAAHHPPATVTFRGLFAALRRCPHLHTLVLPIDAVNIDVDPEVESFQHTSLRYLNVSNSDVMDPAAVARMIFSMLPCIKNGVDLDDSGTDLWHEVNDFLDAFAARDRRIELGAPIT
;
A
#
# COMPACT_ATOMS: atom_id res chain seq x y z
N MET A 1 11.42 11.80 17.19
CA MET A 1 10.94 11.31 15.88
C MET A 1 12.12 10.63 15.19
N ARG A 2 11.99 9.37 14.78
CA ARG A 2 13.07 8.62 14.09
C ARG A 2 12.65 8.46 12.63
N HIS A 3 13.27 9.22 11.75
CA HIS A 3 13.09 9.14 10.31
C HIS A 3 14.05 8.09 9.77
N LEU A 4 13.53 6.98 9.23
CA LEU A 4 14.35 6.00 8.51
C LEU A 4 14.35 6.43 7.04
N ALA A 5 15.45 7.05 6.59
CA ALA A 5 15.70 7.32 5.18
C ALA A 5 16.80 6.37 4.70
N PHE A 6 16.49 5.53 3.73
CA PHE A 6 17.49 4.73 3.02
C PHE A 6 18.04 5.55 1.84
N GLY A 7 19.37 5.56 1.70
CA GLY A 7 20.14 6.53 0.91
C GLY A 7 19.92 6.50 -0.61
N ASN A 8 20.16 7.66 -1.21
CA ASN A 8 20.03 8.01 -2.63
C ASN A 8 21.20 7.47 -3.49
N PRO A 9 20.94 6.80 -4.64
CA PRO A 9 21.97 6.52 -5.63
C PRO A 9 21.64 7.18 -6.99
N TYR A 10 21.77 8.50 -7.07
CA TYR A 10 21.70 9.23 -8.34
C TYR A 10 23.04 9.16 -9.11
N VAL A 11 23.55 7.96 -9.42
CA VAL A 11 24.64 7.82 -10.41
C VAL A 11 24.63 6.45 -11.08
N ALA A 12 24.11 6.42 -12.31
CA ALA A 12 24.50 5.60 -13.48
C ALA A 12 23.33 4.90 -14.18
N ALA A 13 23.02 5.42 -15.38
CA ALA A 13 22.55 4.74 -16.59
C ALA A 13 21.27 3.87 -16.55
N ALA A 14 20.41 4.07 -17.54
CA ALA A 14 19.21 3.29 -17.81
C ALA A 14 19.48 1.76 -17.84
N ALA A 15 19.09 1.05 -16.78
CA ALA A 15 18.76 -0.39 -16.74
C ALA A 15 18.43 -0.81 -15.29
N HIS A 16 17.25 -1.38 -15.07
CA HIS A 16 16.85 -2.14 -13.87
C HIS A 16 17.02 -1.42 -12.52
N HIS A 17 15.95 -0.80 -12.04
CA HIS A 17 15.75 -0.67 -10.59
C HIS A 17 15.93 -2.08 -9.99
N PRO A 18 16.75 -2.28 -8.93
CA PRO A 18 16.76 -3.56 -8.26
C PRO A 18 15.32 -3.85 -7.82
N PRO A 19 14.78 -5.05 -8.09
CA PRO A 19 13.40 -5.36 -7.77
C PRO A 19 13.19 -5.08 -6.29
N ALA A 20 12.11 -4.37 -5.98
CA ALA A 20 11.70 -4.19 -4.60
C ALA A 20 11.67 -5.57 -3.92
N THR A 21 12.31 -5.70 -2.76
CA THR A 21 12.45 -7.00 -2.07
C THR A 21 11.51 -7.15 -0.89
N VAL A 22 10.83 -6.06 -0.50
CA VAL A 22 9.90 -6.10 0.62
C VAL A 22 8.57 -6.63 0.14
N THR A 23 8.24 -7.86 0.52
CA THR A 23 6.94 -8.46 0.23
C THR A 23 5.84 -7.91 1.15
N PHE A 24 4.57 -8.14 0.81
CA PHE A 24 3.44 -7.80 1.68
C PHE A 24 3.52 -8.49 3.04
N ARG A 25 3.91 -9.77 3.07
CA ARG A 25 4.14 -10.51 4.32
C ARG A 25 5.19 -9.83 5.20
N GLY A 26 6.32 -9.43 4.59
CA GLY A 26 7.40 -8.72 5.28
C GLY A 26 6.93 -7.36 5.83
N LEU A 27 6.21 -6.60 5.01
CA LEU A 27 5.60 -5.33 5.40
C LEU A 27 4.66 -5.50 6.60
N PHE A 28 3.72 -6.44 6.55
CA PHE A 28 2.77 -6.66 7.64
C PHE A 28 3.44 -7.17 8.91
N ALA A 29 4.47 -8.02 8.80
CA ALA A 29 5.27 -8.43 9.95
C ALA A 29 5.94 -7.22 10.63
N ALA A 30 6.45 -6.25 9.86
CA ALA A 30 7.01 -5.02 10.40
C ALA A 30 5.93 -4.12 11.03
N LEU A 31 4.80 -3.93 10.35
CA LEU A 31 3.68 -3.12 10.85
C LEU A 31 3.10 -3.65 12.16
N ARG A 32 3.03 -4.98 12.35
CA ARG A 32 2.65 -5.61 13.64
C ARG A 32 3.55 -5.18 14.81
N ARG A 33 4.80 -4.79 14.55
CA ARG A 33 5.75 -4.32 15.57
C ARG A 33 5.69 -2.80 15.78
N CYS A 34 5.03 -2.08 14.89
CA CYS A 34 5.01 -0.63 14.83
C CYS A 34 3.56 -0.08 14.85
N PRO A 35 2.74 -0.39 15.88
CA PRO A 35 1.30 -0.13 15.88
C PRO A 35 0.90 1.36 15.82
N HIS A 36 1.86 2.27 16.03
CA HIS A 36 1.69 3.72 15.97
C HIS A 36 2.39 4.36 14.77
N LEU A 37 2.79 3.57 13.77
CA LEU A 37 3.37 4.11 12.55
C LEU A 37 2.28 4.82 11.74
N HIS A 38 2.52 6.08 11.39
CA HIS A 38 1.56 6.91 10.66
C HIS A 38 1.93 7.11 9.19
N THR A 39 3.22 7.07 8.88
CA THR A 39 3.80 7.38 7.56
C THR A 39 4.84 6.33 7.24
N LEU A 40 4.79 5.81 6.02
CA LEU A 40 5.75 4.82 5.53
C LEU A 40 6.10 5.11 4.08
N VAL A 41 7.41 5.17 3.80
CA VAL A 41 7.96 5.30 2.45
C VAL A 41 8.91 4.13 2.25
N LEU A 42 8.54 3.17 1.41
CA LEU A 42 9.42 2.06 1.05
C LEU A 42 8.96 1.40 -0.25
N PRO A 43 9.90 0.94 -1.11
CA PRO A 43 9.57 0.12 -2.26
C PRO A 43 9.09 -1.27 -1.83
N ILE A 44 7.99 -1.75 -2.41
CA ILE A 44 7.41 -3.07 -2.18
C ILE A 44 7.39 -3.92 -3.44
N ASP A 45 7.53 -5.23 -3.27
CA ASP A 45 7.26 -6.19 -4.32
C ASP A 45 5.74 -6.35 -4.48
N ALA A 46 5.14 -5.46 -5.28
CA ALA A 46 3.71 -5.52 -5.59
C ALA A 46 3.40 -6.42 -6.82
N VAL A 47 4.43 -7.03 -7.41
CA VAL A 47 4.30 -8.03 -8.47
C VAL A 47 4.04 -9.41 -7.88
N ASN A 48 4.73 -9.77 -6.79
CA ASN A 48 4.59 -11.07 -6.12
C ASN A 48 3.79 -10.96 -4.82
N ILE A 49 2.46 -11.04 -4.92
CA ILE A 49 1.58 -11.02 -3.75
C ILE A 49 1.69 -12.35 -2.98
N ASP A 50 2.29 -12.32 -1.79
CA ASP A 50 2.60 -13.48 -0.95
C ASP A 50 1.69 -13.62 0.30
N VAL A 51 0.58 -12.87 0.29
CA VAL A 51 -0.41 -12.81 1.35
C VAL A 51 -1.80 -12.98 0.74
N ASP A 52 -2.67 -13.68 1.45
CA ASP A 52 -4.10 -13.76 1.14
C ASP A 52 -4.87 -12.87 2.13
N PRO A 53 -5.54 -11.79 1.68
CA PRO A 53 -6.22 -10.86 2.56
C PRO A 53 -7.48 -11.46 3.21
N GLU A 54 -8.02 -12.56 2.68
CA GLU A 54 -9.20 -13.25 3.25
C GLU A 54 -8.81 -14.22 4.38
N VAL A 55 -7.55 -14.66 4.39
CA VAL A 55 -7.02 -15.61 5.37
C VAL A 55 -6.29 -14.90 6.51
N GLU A 56 -5.63 -13.77 6.26
CA GLU A 56 -4.93 -13.01 7.29
C GLU A 56 -5.85 -12.04 8.05
N SER A 57 -6.03 -12.27 9.36
CA SER A 57 -6.81 -11.40 10.24
C SER A 57 -5.99 -10.25 10.84
N PHE A 58 -5.29 -9.47 10.00
CA PHE A 58 -4.47 -8.34 10.47
C PHE A 58 -4.91 -7.02 9.88
N GLN A 59 -5.05 -6.00 10.72
CA GLN A 59 -5.27 -4.63 10.28
C GLN A 59 -4.33 -3.68 10.99
N HIS A 60 -3.78 -2.72 10.24
CA HIS A 60 -2.96 -1.65 10.78
C HIS A 60 -3.71 -0.32 10.70
N THR A 61 -4.34 0.06 11.81
CA THR A 61 -5.28 1.19 11.89
C THR A 61 -4.65 2.56 12.14
N SER A 62 -3.33 2.63 12.36
CA SER A 62 -2.64 3.91 12.58
C SER A 62 -1.97 4.47 11.32
N LEU A 63 -1.76 3.63 10.29
CA LEU A 63 -1.04 4.05 9.08
C LEU A 63 -1.96 4.90 8.21
N ARG A 64 -1.52 6.10 7.86
CA ARG A 64 -2.30 7.10 7.12
C ARG A 64 -1.73 7.41 5.75
N TYR A 65 -0.41 7.26 5.60
CA TYR A 65 0.30 7.57 4.38
C TYR A 65 1.28 6.45 4.05
N LEU A 66 1.15 5.92 2.84
CA LEU A 66 2.04 4.91 2.25
C LEU A 66 2.53 5.47 0.91
N ASN A 67 3.84 5.56 0.75
CA ASN A 67 4.49 5.81 -0.53
C ASN A 67 5.33 4.56 -0.89
N VAL A 68 5.06 4.03 -2.07
CA VAL A 68 5.66 2.79 -2.58
C VAL A 68 6.81 3.04 -3.55
N SER A 69 7.18 4.30 -3.77
CA SER A 69 8.23 4.71 -4.69
C SER A 69 8.04 4.06 -6.08
N ASN A 70 9.12 3.77 -6.80
CA ASN A 70 9.08 3.09 -8.10
C ASN A 70 8.87 1.57 -7.98
N SER A 71 7.80 1.14 -7.30
CA SER A 71 7.42 -0.27 -7.25
C SER A 71 6.61 -0.65 -8.49
N ASP A 72 6.87 -1.82 -9.07
CA ASP A 72 6.04 -2.33 -10.16
C ASP A 72 4.77 -3.00 -9.60
N VAL A 73 3.69 -2.94 -10.38
CA VAL A 73 2.40 -3.60 -10.07
C VAL A 73 2.01 -4.50 -11.24
N MET A 74 1.53 -5.71 -10.94
CA MET A 74 1.02 -6.63 -11.96
C MET A 74 -0.51 -6.75 -11.94
N ASP A 75 -1.12 -6.76 -10.76
CA ASP A 75 -2.57 -6.79 -10.59
C ASP A 75 -3.00 -5.64 -9.65
N PRO A 76 -3.38 -4.48 -10.21
CA PRO A 76 -3.80 -3.32 -9.43
C PRO A 76 -4.99 -3.62 -8.51
N ALA A 77 -5.94 -4.46 -8.95
CA ALA A 77 -7.13 -4.77 -8.18
C ALA A 77 -6.80 -5.65 -6.97
N ALA A 78 -5.91 -6.63 -7.12
CA ALA A 78 -5.46 -7.46 -6.00
C ALA A 78 -4.64 -6.64 -4.98
N VAL A 79 -3.73 -5.78 -5.44
CA VAL A 79 -2.98 -4.87 -4.58
C VAL A 79 -3.90 -3.91 -3.83
N ALA A 80 -4.88 -3.30 -4.52
CA ALA A 80 -5.85 -2.43 -3.88
C ALA A 80 -6.68 -3.14 -2.82
N ARG A 81 -7.14 -4.38 -3.08
CA ARG A 81 -7.87 -5.20 -2.09
C ARG A 81 -7.01 -5.48 -0.86
N MET A 82 -5.74 -5.82 -1.06
CA MET A 82 -4.78 -6.06 0.02
C MET A 82 -4.62 -4.83 0.90
N ILE A 83 -4.37 -3.68 0.29
CA ILE A 83 -4.20 -2.39 0.98
C ILE A 83 -5.48 -1.98 1.71
N PHE A 84 -6.63 -2.06 1.04
CA PHE A 84 -7.92 -1.70 1.62
C PHE A 84 -8.27 -2.58 2.85
N SER A 85 -8.06 -3.89 2.74
CA SER A 85 -8.36 -4.84 3.82
C SER A 85 -7.45 -4.66 5.03
N MET A 86 -6.14 -4.56 4.79
CA MET A 86 -5.12 -4.63 5.85
C MET A 86 -4.70 -3.25 6.38
N LEU A 87 -4.89 -2.18 5.60
CA LEU A 87 -4.45 -0.80 5.92
C LEU A 87 -5.63 0.20 5.79
N PRO A 88 -6.73 0.01 6.53
CA PRO A 88 -8.00 0.72 6.29
C PRO A 88 -7.96 2.24 6.51
N CYS A 89 -6.89 2.77 7.10
CA CYS A 89 -6.76 4.19 7.43
C CYS A 89 -5.96 5.01 6.40
N ILE A 90 -5.58 4.40 5.28
CA ILE A 90 -5.00 5.12 4.14
C ILE A 90 -6.15 5.85 3.40
N LYS A 91 -6.26 7.17 3.62
CA LYS A 91 -7.43 7.96 3.19
C LYS A 91 -7.31 8.61 1.81
N ASN A 92 -6.09 8.74 1.30
CA ASN A 92 -5.80 9.47 0.05
C ASN A 92 -5.10 8.56 -0.99
N GLY A 93 -5.31 7.25 -0.88
CA GLY A 93 -4.58 6.27 -1.69
C GLY A 93 -3.10 6.17 -1.32
N VAL A 94 -2.36 5.50 -2.20
CA VAL A 94 -0.91 5.33 -2.15
C VAL A 94 -0.26 6.43 -2.97
N ASP A 95 0.73 7.10 -2.38
CA ASP A 95 1.48 8.14 -3.07
C ASP A 95 2.64 7.55 -3.89
N LEU A 96 2.95 8.20 -5.01
CA LEU A 96 3.94 7.78 -5.99
C LEU A 96 4.93 8.92 -6.19
N ASP A 97 6.21 8.59 -6.41
CA ASP A 97 7.10 9.58 -7.00
C ASP A 97 6.64 9.86 -8.45
N ASP A 98 6.86 11.07 -8.97
CA ASP A 98 6.35 11.59 -10.28
C ASP A 98 6.66 10.70 -11.52
N SER A 99 7.41 9.61 -11.35
CA SER A 99 7.67 8.57 -12.35
C SER A 99 6.79 7.32 -12.25
N GLY A 100 5.77 7.31 -11.39
CA GLY A 100 4.88 6.17 -11.15
C GLY A 100 4.26 5.64 -12.44
N THR A 101 4.29 4.31 -12.60
CA THR A 101 3.65 3.60 -13.72
C THR A 101 2.13 3.80 -13.68
N ASP A 102 1.47 3.87 -14.84
CA ASP A 102 0.00 4.01 -14.99
C ASP A 102 -0.82 3.09 -14.05
N LEU A 103 -0.29 1.92 -13.71
CA LEU A 103 -0.96 0.90 -12.89
C LEU A 103 -1.17 1.28 -11.41
N TRP A 104 -0.35 2.15 -10.82
CA TRP A 104 -0.62 2.61 -9.45
C TRP A 104 -1.74 3.65 -9.39
N HIS A 105 -1.98 4.38 -10.48
CA HIS A 105 -3.20 5.16 -10.60
C HIS A 105 -4.44 4.26 -10.61
N GLU A 106 -4.38 3.12 -11.29
CA GLU A 106 -5.46 2.12 -11.23
C GLU A 106 -5.65 1.55 -9.81
N VAL A 107 -4.56 1.30 -9.06
CA VAL A 107 -4.66 0.89 -7.64
C VAL A 107 -5.46 1.93 -6.85
N ASN A 108 -5.14 3.22 -7.01
CA ASN A 108 -5.83 4.31 -6.32
C ASN A 108 -7.30 4.42 -6.74
N ASP A 109 -7.62 4.24 -8.03
CA ASP A 109 -9.00 4.20 -8.52
C ASP A 109 -9.80 3.07 -7.84
N PHE A 110 -9.19 1.89 -7.67
CA PHE A 110 -9.83 0.78 -6.96
C PHE A 110 -10.03 1.10 -5.46
N LEU A 111 -9.05 1.72 -4.80
CA LEU A 111 -9.17 2.14 -3.40
C LEU A 111 -10.33 3.12 -3.22
N ASP A 112 -10.46 4.11 -4.10
CA ASP A 112 -11.57 5.06 -4.10
C ASP A 112 -12.92 4.36 -4.34
N ALA A 113 -12.96 3.41 -5.28
CA ALA A 113 -14.16 2.61 -5.54
C ALA A 113 -14.58 1.76 -4.33
N PHE A 114 -13.62 1.14 -3.62
CA PHE A 114 -13.90 0.40 -2.39
C PHE A 114 -14.39 1.31 -1.28
N ALA A 115 -13.73 2.45 -1.04
CA ALA A 115 -14.14 3.42 -0.04
C ALA A 115 -15.52 4.05 -0.35
N ALA A 116 -15.87 4.22 -1.63
CA ALA A 116 -17.20 4.68 -2.03
C ALA A 116 -18.28 3.62 -1.79
N ARG A 117 -17.98 2.33 -1.98
CA ARG A 117 -18.89 1.21 -1.70
C ARG A 117 -19.11 1.01 -0.20
N ASP A 118 -18.04 1.05 0.58
CA ASP A 118 -18.10 0.86 2.04
C ASP A 118 -18.98 1.93 2.72
N ARG A 119 -18.79 3.20 2.35
CA ARG A 119 -19.67 4.30 2.79
C ARG A 119 -21.14 4.07 2.46
N ARG A 120 -21.44 3.51 1.28
CA ARG A 120 -22.84 3.21 0.90
C ARG A 120 -23.45 2.10 1.75
N ILE A 121 -22.65 1.15 2.21
CA ILE A 121 -23.09 0.09 3.13
C ILE A 121 -23.39 0.69 4.50
N GLU A 122 -22.50 1.55 5.03
CA GLU A 122 -22.71 2.25 6.31
C GLU A 122 -23.97 3.13 6.31
N LEU A 123 -24.20 3.89 5.23
CA LEU A 123 -25.37 4.76 5.07
C LEU A 123 -26.68 4.01 4.79
N GLY A 124 -26.61 2.73 4.41
CA GLY A 124 -27.75 1.87 4.08
C GLY A 124 -28.16 0.91 5.22
N ALA A 125 -27.42 0.87 6.33
CA ALA A 125 -27.77 0.03 7.48
C ALA A 125 -28.99 0.60 8.21
N PRO A 126 -30.10 -0.15 8.37
CA PRO A 126 -31.22 0.29 9.18
C PRO A 126 -30.75 0.37 10.64
N ILE A 127 -30.88 1.54 11.24
CA ILE A 127 -30.78 1.75 12.68
C ILE A 127 -31.98 1.02 13.30
N THR A 128 -31.75 -0.18 13.85
CA THR A 128 -32.70 -0.90 14.70
C THR A 128 -32.40 -0.66 16.16
#